data_AF-A0A8H6M8Q3-F1
#
_entry.id   AF-A0A8H6M8Q3-F1
#
_cell.length_a   1.000
_cell.length_b   1.000
_cell.length_c   1.000
_cell.angle_alpha   90.00
_cell.angle_beta   90.00
_cell.angle_gamma   90.00
#
_symmetry.space_group_name_H-M   'P 1'
#
loop_
_entity.id
_entity.type
_entity.pdbx_description
1 polymer ?
#
loop_
_entity_poly.entity_id
_entity_poly.type
_entity_poly.pdbx_seq_one_letter_code
_entity_poly.pdbx_strand_id
1 'polypeptide(L)'
;MLFLWPIKTPSLLFIYSWLFPVEATPASCVPKSGTLLALATCLDTFTIPPGYYDEDSYHDAQPTEDERRAWTLAVTSLLSVDGSCSSSAVPQALEDSYSIQKFTPSGSKSSYCVLLETSLDCDGYPRGWGHVIVPETRAQVSRSIHVSAPHPKFDLGTVEQATAIFEMTGAKSLLLAGRTRPAFHEPSTCITTASKPYYRTDPAHSPTEPFFDAFVAIYEWQQQYGGCPSSSCAFIQMHGKGSKTCANDQVFLSTGLKDNPWYTSPADYPIKRLKKNLEEVFQGWTISLPSDSKCTLTASGNVGGRFINQVPRSHVCSTPTTPDQVKGEFIHIEQAIESRRSNVYRQWAQAVKRTFETTCARDMDLHPTTLLCVERDVAEDARAWPWVEKLTGGRLQRIIQGHLRS
;
A
#
# COMPACT_ATOMS: atom_id res chain seq x y z
N MET A 1 23.69 21.96 -77.44
CA MET A 1 23.63 22.31 -76.00
C MET A 1 22.23 22.01 -75.50
N LEU A 2 22.07 20.85 -74.85
CA LEU A 2 20.83 20.38 -74.23
C LEU A 2 21.18 20.03 -72.79
N PHE A 3 20.68 20.81 -71.83
CA PHE A 3 20.90 20.60 -70.40
C PHE A 3 19.87 19.60 -69.87
N LEU A 4 20.35 18.46 -69.38
CA LEU A 4 19.58 17.49 -68.61
C LEU A 4 19.67 17.85 -67.13
N TRP A 5 18.52 18.02 -66.47
CA TRP A 5 18.40 18.12 -65.01
C TRP A 5 18.41 16.73 -64.36
N PRO A 6 19.08 16.54 -63.20
CA PRO A 6 19.00 15.30 -62.45
C PRO A 6 17.78 15.30 -61.53
N ILE A 7 17.06 14.17 -61.54
CA ILE A 7 15.94 13.86 -60.65
C ILE A 7 16.50 13.59 -59.25
N LYS A 8 16.02 14.32 -58.23
CA LYS A 8 16.29 14.02 -56.81
C LYS A 8 15.48 12.80 -56.39
N THR A 9 16.16 11.72 -56.01
CA THR A 9 15.58 10.60 -55.28
C THR A 9 15.23 11.03 -53.85
N PRO A 10 14.04 10.71 -53.32
CA PRO A 10 13.72 10.95 -51.93
C PRO A 10 14.47 9.95 -51.04
N SER A 11 15.14 10.49 -50.03
CA SER A 11 15.91 9.76 -49.02
C SER A 11 15.08 8.71 -48.30
N LEU A 12 15.46 7.45 -48.48
CA LEU A 12 15.13 6.30 -47.62
C LEU A 12 15.83 6.49 -46.26
N LEU A 13 15.25 7.30 -45.37
CA LEU A 13 15.69 7.48 -43.99
C LEU A 13 14.47 7.52 -43.03
N PHE A 14 13.57 6.54 -43.15
CA PHE A 14 12.38 6.45 -42.27
C PHE A 14 12.00 5.01 -41.90
N ILE A 15 12.96 4.10 -41.76
CA ILE A 15 12.70 2.75 -41.23
C ILE A 15 13.86 2.30 -40.32
N TYR A 16 14.05 2.94 -39.17
CA TYR A 16 14.95 2.42 -38.12
C TYR A 16 14.53 2.79 -36.68
N SER A 17 13.26 3.14 -36.44
CA SER A 17 12.75 3.41 -35.07
C SER A 17 11.98 2.24 -34.44
N TRP A 18 12.04 1.03 -35.02
CA TRP A 18 11.22 -0.12 -34.60
C TRP A 18 12.01 -1.27 -33.93
N LEU A 19 13.30 -1.09 -33.62
CA LEU A 19 14.17 -2.19 -33.14
C LEU A 19 14.69 -2.06 -31.71
N PHE A 20 14.32 -1.01 -30.97
CA PHE A 20 14.62 -0.93 -29.54
C PHE A 20 13.31 -0.87 -28.77
N PRO A 21 12.95 -1.94 -28.01
CA PRO A 21 11.83 -1.82 -27.08
C PRO A 21 12.14 -0.67 -26.12
N VAL A 22 11.22 0.28 -25.99
CA VAL A 22 11.29 1.29 -24.93
C VAL A 22 11.50 0.53 -23.63
N GLU A 23 12.61 0.80 -22.93
CA GLU A 23 12.92 0.12 -21.70
C GLU A 23 11.74 0.32 -20.74
N ALA A 24 11.20 -0.79 -20.22
CA ALA A 24 10.04 -0.72 -19.35
C ALA A 24 10.44 0.00 -18.06
N THR A 25 9.52 0.76 -17.46
CA THR A 25 9.67 1.42 -16.14
C THR A 25 8.46 1.07 -15.27
N PRO A 26 8.47 1.27 -13.92
CA PRO A 26 7.28 1.19 -13.10
C PRO A 26 6.15 2.04 -13.65
N ALA A 27 6.47 3.24 -14.17
CA ALA A 27 5.54 4.09 -14.91
C ALA A 27 4.83 3.36 -16.06
N SER A 28 5.52 2.47 -16.76
CA SER A 28 4.93 1.69 -17.86
C SER A 28 3.85 0.70 -17.42
N CYS A 29 3.72 0.39 -16.12
CA CYS A 29 2.65 -0.46 -15.60
C CYS A 29 1.28 0.23 -15.63
N VAL A 30 1.22 1.54 -15.43
CA VAL A 30 -0.05 2.31 -15.38
C VAL A 30 -0.91 2.10 -16.62
N PRO A 31 -0.41 2.29 -17.86
CA PRO A 31 -1.21 2.07 -19.06
C PRO A 31 -1.42 0.57 -19.41
N LYS A 32 -0.65 -0.36 -18.84
CA LYS A 32 -0.72 -1.80 -19.15
C LYS A 32 -1.71 -2.56 -18.27
N SER A 33 -2.03 -2.03 -17.10
CA SER A 33 -2.83 -2.72 -16.10
C SER A 33 -4.31 -2.39 -16.20
N GLY A 34 -5.16 -3.44 -16.19
CA GLY A 34 -6.62 -3.27 -16.22
C GLY A 34 -7.29 -3.16 -14.86
N THR A 35 -6.60 -3.53 -13.78
CA THR A 35 -7.12 -3.47 -12.40
C THR A 35 -6.03 -2.97 -11.45
N LEU A 36 -6.41 -2.50 -10.26
CA LEU A 36 -5.42 -2.04 -9.28
C LEU A 36 -4.53 -3.20 -8.81
N LEU A 37 -5.09 -4.39 -8.67
CA LEU A 37 -4.32 -5.60 -8.39
C LEU A 37 -3.29 -5.90 -9.49
N ALA A 38 -3.67 -5.79 -10.77
CA ALA A 38 -2.74 -5.98 -11.88
C ALA A 38 -1.66 -4.88 -11.93
N LEU A 39 -2.01 -3.65 -11.55
CA LEU A 39 -1.02 -2.57 -11.38
C LEU A 39 -0.01 -2.94 -10.31
N ALA A 40 -0.46 -3.32 -9.11
CA ALA A 40 0.43 -3.69 -8.01
C ALA A 40 1.31 -4.90 -8.35
N THR A 41 0.77 -5.94 -8.98
CA THR A 41 1.55 -7.09 -9.45
C THR A 41 2.58 -6.68 -10.51
N CYS A 42 2.24 -5.77 -11.43
CA CYS A 42 3.21 -5.24 -12.40
C CYS A 42 4.32 -4.43 -11.71
N LEU A 43 3.97 -3.55 -10.77
CA LEU A 43 4.93 -2.77 -10.00
C LEU A 43 5.88 -3.69 -9.20
N ASP A 44 5.37 -4.78 -8.62
CA ASP A 44 6.20 -5.73 -7.88
C ASP A 44 7.26 -6.38 -8.77
N THR A 45 7.06 -6.50 -10.09
CA THR A 45 8.12 -7.02 -10.99
C THR A 45 9.39 -6.18 -10.93
N PHE A 46 9.26 -4.89 -10.62
CA PHE A 46 10.35 -3.91 -10.50
C PHE A 46 10.94 -3.79 -9.09
N THR A 47 10.46 -4.56 -8.12
CA THR A 47 11.07 -4.64 -6.79
C THR A 47 12.53 -5.09 -6.88
N ILE A 48 13.45 -4.34 -6.27
CA ILE A 48 14.90 -4.61 -6.28
C ILE A 48 15.21 -5.94 -5.58
N PRO A 49 15.82 -6.92 -6.28
CA PRO A 49 16.03 -8.26 -5.77
C PRO A 49 17.14 -8.32 -4.71
N PRO A 50 17.25 -9.45 -3.99
CA PRO A 50 18.35 -9.71 -3.05
C PRO A 50 19.73 -9.55 -3.69
N GLY A 51 20.66 -8.89 -2.98
CA GLY A 51 22.05 -8.73 -3.40
C GLY A 51 22.24 -7.92 -4.68
N TYR A 52 21.28 -7.06 -5.03
CA TYR A 52 21.39 -6.17 -6.19
C TYR A 52 22.42 -5.08 -5.96
N TYR A 53 22.45 -4.50 -4.76
CA TYR A 53 23.38 -3.43 -4.43
C TYR A 53 24.69 -3.98 -3.88
N ASP A 54 25.79 -3.42 -4.34
CA ASP A 54 27.05 -3.32 -3.60
C ASP A 54 27.08 -2.01 -2.77
N GLU A 55 28.22 -1.69 -2.15
CA GLU A 55 28.34 -0.51 -1.30
C GLU A 55 28.13 0.80 -2.10
N ASP A 56 28.81 0.93 -3.24
CA ASP A 56 28.75 2.14 -4.08
C ASP A 56 27.34 2.35 -4.64
N SER A 57 26.76 1.32 -5.28
CA SER A 57 25.41 1.40 -5.84
C SER A 57 24.32 1.54 -4.76
N TYR A 58 24.52 0.99 -3.56
CA TYR A 58 23.64 1.28 -2.42
C TYR A 58 23.69 2.75 -2.04
N HIS A 59 24.90 3.33 -1.96
CA HIS A 59 25.09 4.73 -1.62
C HIS A 59 24.46 5.66 -2.66
N ASP A 60 24.65 5.40 -3.95
CA ASP A 60 24.01 6.15 -5.04
C ASP A 60 22.49 6.02 -5.04
N ALA A 61 21.98 4.86 -4.62
CA ALA A 61 20.55 4.58 -4.53
C ALA A 61 19.87 5.24 -3.31
N GLN A 62 20.60 5.73 -2.31
CA GLN A 62 20.01 6.39 -1.16
C GLN A 62 19.63 7.84 -1.51
N PRO A 63 18.47 8.33 -1.04
CA PRO A 63 18.12 9.73 -1.27
C PRO A 63 19.08 10.67 -0.54
N THR A 64 19.44 11.75 -1.23
CA THR A 64 20.03 12.95 -0.61
C THR A 64 19.03 13.63 0.34
N GLU A 65 19.48 14.60 1.14
CA GLU A 65 18.58 15.35 2.02
C GLU A 65 17.48 16.10 1.25
N ASP A 66 17.82 16.68 0.09
CA ASP A 66 16.85 17.36 -0.78
C ASP A 66 15.81 16.40 -1.33
N GLU A 67 16.25 15.22 -1.78
CA GLU A 67 15.36 14.18 -2.27
C GLU A 67 14.47 13.60 -1.17
N ARG A 68 14.97 13.40 0.06
CA ARG A 68 14.13 13.00 1.20
C ARG A 68 13.05 14.02 1.50
N ARG A 69 13.40 15.32 1.52
CA ARG A 69 12.42 16.40 1.70
C ARG A 69 11.39 16.40 0.58
N ALA A 70 11.82 16.28 -0.66
CA ALA A 70 10.94 16.20 -1.82
C ALA A 70 10.04 14.95 -1.79
N TRP A 71 10.57 13.80 -1.34
CA TRP A 71 9.83 12.56 -1.19
C TRP A 71 8.71 12.70 -0.16
N THR A 72 9.03 13.21 1.04
CA THR A 72 8.03 13.54 2.06
C THR A 72 6.98 14.51 1.53
N LEU A 73 7.38 15.59 0.85
CA LEU A 73 6.45 16.56 0.27
C LEU A 73 5.53 15.94 -0.79
N ALA A 74 6.05 15.09 -1.68
CA ALA A 74 5.26 14.40 -2.70
C ALA A 74 4.21 13.48 -2.05
N VAL A 75 4.61 12.69 -1.05
CA VAL A 75 3.72 11.80 -0.30
C VAL A 75 2.62 12.59 0.44
N THR A 76 2.99 13.66 1.17
CA THR A 76 2.02 14.51 1.87
C THR A 76 1.04 15.20 0.91
N SER A 77 1.52 15.64 -0.26
CA SER A 77 0.69 16.29 -1.27
C SER A 77 -0.33 15.32 -1.87
N LEU A 78 0.08 14.07 -2.16
CA LEU A 78 -0.83 13.01 -2.62
C LEU A 78 -1.96 12.73 -1.64
N LEU A 79 -1.69 12.71 -0.34
CA LEU A 79 -2.73 12.48 0.66
C LEU A 79 -3.80 13.57 0.67
N SER A 80 -3.48 14.76 0.16
CA SER A 80 -4.37 15.93 0.11
C SER A 80 -5.11 16.08 -1.23
N VAL A 81 -4.88 15.19 -2.21
CA VAL A 81 -5.55 15.24 -3.50
C VAL A 81 -7.06 15.10 -3.37
N ASP A 82 -7.79 15.93 -4.15
CA ASP A 82 -9.23 15.82 -4.35
C ASP A 82 -9.60 16.28 -5.77
N GLY A 83 -9.69 15.33 -6.70
CA GLY A 83 -10.20 15.54 -8.07
C GLY A 83 -9.16 15.65 -9.18
N SER A 84 -7.87 15.78 -8.86
CA SER A 84 -6.82 15.73 -9.88
C SER A 84 -5.46 15.27 -9.36
N CYS A 85 -4.93 14.18 -9.93
CA CYS A 85 -3.57 13.74 -9.66
C CYS A 85 -2.50 14.75 -10.13
N SER A 86 -2.81 15.61 -11.10
CA SER A 86 -1.88 16.64 -11.59
C SER A 86 -1.78 17.86 -10.67
N SER A 87 -2.66 17.98 -9.68
CA SER A 87 -2.57 19.05 -8.68
C SER A 87 -1.41 18.87 -7.70
N SER A 88 -0.90 17.64 -7.57
CA SER A 88 0.31 17.32 -6.82
C SER A 88 1.48 17.22 -7.81
N ALA A 89 2.22 18.31 -7.97
CA ALA A 89 3.48 18.26 -8.71
C ALA A 89 4.53 17.46 -7.92
N VAL A 90 5.30 16.63 -8.62
CA VAL A 90 6.50 16.04 -8.03
C VAL A 90 7.52 17.17 -7.84
N PRO A 91 8.10 17.36 -6.64
CA PRO A 91 9.05 18.44 -6.43
C PRO A 91 10.31 18.25 -7.28
N GLN A 92 10.96 19.37 -7.65
CA GLN A 92 12.09 19.41 -8.59
C GLN A 92 13.19 18.37 -8.34
N ALA A 93 13.56 18.11 -7.08
CA ALA A 93 14.60 17.14 -6.74
C ALA A 93 14.25 15.68 -7.14
N LEU A 94 13.00 15.41 -7.49
CA LEU A 94 12.51 14.09 -7.90
C LEU A 94 12.00 14.04 -9.34
N GLU A 95 11.93 15.16 -10.07
CA GLU A 95 11.27 15.23 -11.39
C GLU A 95 11.88 14.27 -12.42
N ASP A 96 13.18 14.00 -12.32
CA ASP A 96 13.88 13.08 -13.24
C ASP A 96 13.67 11.59 -12.87
N SER A 97 13.30 11.29 -11.63
CA SER A 97 13.27 9.92 -11.10
C SER A 97 11.89 9.44 -10.69
N TYR A 98 10.93 10.32 -10.41
CA TYR A 98 9.58 9.97 -9.99
C TYR A 98 8.51 10.78 -10.73
N SER A 99 7.35 10.18 -10.91
CA SER A 99 6.15 10.85 -11.40
C SER A 99 4.92 10.47 -10.59
N ILE A 100 3.93 11.36 -10.62
CA ILE A 100 2.57 11.06 -10.16
C ILE A 100 1.71 10.82 -11.39
N GLN A 101 1.13 9.63 -11.49
CA GLN A 101 0.26 9.25 -12.59
C GLN A 101 -1.15 8.93 -12.11
N LYS A 102 -2.14 9.32 -12.91
CA LYS A 102 -3.52 8.89 -12.73
C LYS A 102 -3.69 7.47 -13.25
N PHE A 103 -4.28 6.61 -12.44
CA PHE A 103 -4.67 5.26 -12.82
C PHE A 103 -6.18 5.07 -12.65
N THR A 104 -6.86 4.63 -13.71
CA THR A 104 -8.29 4.31 -13.67
C THR A 104 -8.46 2.85 -14.08
N PRO A 105 -8.83 1.95 -13.14
CA PRO A 105 -9.12 0.56 -13.49
C PRO A 105 -10.18 0.45 -14.60
N SER A 106 -10.01 -0.53 -15.49
CA SER A 106 -10.94 -0.79 -16.58
C SER A 106 -12.36 -1.02 -16.07
N GLY A 107 -13.29 -0.19 -16.53
CA GLY A 107 -14.70 -0.27 -16.13
C GLY A 107 -15.02 0.34 -14.75
N SER A 108 -14.04 0.92 -14.07
CA SER A 108 -14.27 1.67 -12.82
C SER A 108 -14.50 3.16 -13.11
N LYS A 109 -15.32 3.79 -12.26
CA LYS A 109 -15.41 5.26 -12.17
C LYS A 109 -14.39 5.84 -11.18
N SER A 110 -13.86 5.00 -10.29
CA SER A 110 -12.84 5.39 -9.32
C SER A 110 -11.48 5.43 -9.99
N SER A 111 -10.68 6.43 -9.61
CA SER A 111 -9.32 6.62 -10.10
C SER A 111 -8.39 6.83 -8.92
N TYR A 112 -7.11 6.57 -9.13
CA TYR A 112 -6.07 6.61 -8.11
C TYR A 112 -4.91 7.46 -8.59
N CYS A 113 -4.24 8.13 -7.67
CA CYS A 113 -2.97 8.78 -7.94
C CYS A 113 -1.84 7.90 -7.44
N VAL A 114 -0.86 7.67 -8.30
CA VAL A 114 0.21 6.70 -8.10
C VAL A 114 1.54 7.43 -8.21
N LEU A 115 2.29 7.48 -7.10
CA LEU A 115 3.69 7.90 -7.09
C LEU A 115 4.57 6.71 -7.41
N LEU A 116 5.37 6.82 -8.45
CA LEU A 116 6.20 5.73 -8.95
C LEU A 116 7.47 6.23 -9.63
N GLU A 117 8.46 5.35 -9.74
CA GLU A 117 9.75 5.64 -10.35
C GLU A 117 9.64 5.64 -11.89
N THR A 118 10.34 6.57 -12.53
CA THR A 118 10.36 6.79 -13.99
C THR A 118 11.71 6.55 -14.63
N SER A 119 12.80 6.65 -13.88
CA SER A 119 14.17 6.51 -14.37
C SER A 119 14.65 5.06 -14.30
N LEU A 120 15.43 4.67 -15.30
CA LEU A 120 16.32 3.51 -15.27
C LEU A 120 17.76 4.03 -15.19
N ASP A 121 18.65 3.34 -14.47
CA ASP A 121 20.09 3.49 -14.65
C ASP A 121 20.75 2.11 -14.71
N CYS A 122 21.75 1.99 -15.60
CA CYS A 122 22.75 0.92 -15.69
C CYS A 122 22.32 -0.45 -15.09
N ASP A 123 21.47 -1.19 -15.81
CA ASP A 123 20.96 -2.53 -15.47
C ASP A 123 19.76 -2.61 -14.50
N GLY A 124 19.06 -1.51 -14.19
CA GLY A 124 17.76 -1.57 -13.48
C GLY A 124 17.20 -0.24 -12.98
N TYR A 125 16.41 -0.31 -11.90
CA TYR A 125 15.94 0.89 -11.17
C TYR A 125 16.89 1.10 -10.00
N PRO A 126 17.80 2.07 -10.07
CA PRO A 126 18.80 2.23 -9.04
C PRO A 126 18.13 2.56 -7.70
N ARG A 127 16.99 3.26 -7.67
CA ARG A 127 16.41 3.77 -6.42
C ARG A 127 15.54 2.74 -5.73
N GLY A 128 14.43 2.28 -6.29
CA GLY A 128 13.58 1.28 -5.63
C GLY A 128 12.97 1.75 -4.30
N TRP A 129 12.64 3.04 -4.18
CA TRP A 129 12.13 3.62 -2.93
C TRP A 129 10.69 3.20 -2.61
N GLY A 130 9.96 2.75 -3.63
CA GLY A 130 8.63 2.17 -3.52
C GLY A 130 7.55 3.01 -4.17
N HIS A 131 6.32 2.71 -3.82
CA HIS A 131 5.13 3.25 -4.48
C HIS A 131 4.10 3.69 -3.45
N VAL A 132 3.50 4.85 -3.67
CA VAL A 132 2.37 5.35 -2.88
C VAL A 132 1.16 5.48 -3.76
N ILE A 133 0.05 4.87 -3.34
CA ILE A 133 -1.22 4.90 -4.05
C ILE A 133 -2.29 5.50 -3.13
N VAL A 134 -3.03 6.47 -3.64
CA VAL A 134 -4.15 7.12 -2.95
C VAL A 134 -5.36 7.21 -3.88
N PRO A 135 -6.59 7.20 -3.35
CA PRO A 135 -7.77 7.54 -4.16
C PRO A 135 -7.67 8.98 -4.71
N GLU A 136 -8.10 9.22 -5.95
CA GLU A 136 -8.04 10.55 -6.58
C GLU A 136 -9.01 11.54 -5.93
N THR A 137 -10.07 11.07 -5.28
CA THR A 137 -11.07 11.95 -4.65
C THR A 137 -11.30 11.57 -3.20
N ARG A 138 -11.64 12.57 -2.39
CA ARG A 138 -12.06 12.34 -1.00
C ARG A 138 -13.33 11.49 -0.92
N ALA A 139 -14.20 11.61 -1.92
CA ALA A 139 -15.45 10.85 -2.04
C ALA A 139 -15.24 9.33 -2.08
N GLN A 140 -14.10 8.86 -2.61
CA GLN A 140 -13.75 7.43 -2.68
C GLN A 140 -13.24 6.86 -1.34
N VAL A 141 -12.78 7.72 -0.43
CA VAL A 141 -12.27 7.29 0.87
C VAL A 141 -13.46 6.96 1.78
N SER A 142 -13.52 5.71 2.22
CA SER A 142 -14.53 5.22 3.15
C SER A 142 -14.01 5.08 4.58
N ARG A 143 -12.69 4.94 4.75
CA ARG A 143 -12.04 4.73 6.05
C ARG A 143 -10.68 5.39 6.06
N SER A 144 -10.27 5.91 7.22
CA SER A 144 -8.95 6.49 7.42
C SER A 144 -7.90 5.40 7.70
N ILE A 145 -7.88 4.37 6.86
CA ILE A 145 -6.95 3.25 6.98
C ILE A 145 -5.77 3.49 6.06
N HIS A 146 -4.57 3.28 6.57
CA HIS A 146 -3.36 3.09 5.80
C HIS A 146 -3.05 1.58 5.72
N VAL A 147 -2.73 1.08 4.52
CA VAL A 147 -2.25 -0.29 4.33
C VAL A 147 -0.84 -0.26 3.76
N SER A 148 0.05 -1.13 4.24
CA SER A 148 1.40 -1.25 3.67
C SER A 148 1.91 -2.67 3.57
N ALA A 149 2.81 -2.89 2.61
CA ALA A 149 3.54 -4.14 2.42
C ALA A 149 5.05 -3.83 2.31
N PRO A 150 5.83 -3.98 3.40
CA PRO A 150 7.25 -3.61 3.43
C PRO A 150 8.16 -4.67 2.81
N HIS A 151 7.68 -5.89 2.56
CA HIS A 151 8.51 -7.02 2.14
C HIS A 151 8.03 -7.65 0.80
N PRO A 152 7.96 -6.85 -0.28
CA PRO A 152 7.69 -7.37 -1.62
C PRO A 152 8.67 -8.49 -1.99
N LYS A 153 8.23 -9.48 -2.79
CA LYS A 153 8.96 -10.72 -3.18
C LYS A 153 9.47 -11.62 -2.04
N PHE A 154 9.61 -11.12 -0.82
CA PHE A 154 10.06 -11.90 0.34
C PHE A 154 8.85 -12.49 1.08
N ASP A 155 7.83 -11.66 1.32
CA ASP A 155 6.56 -12.05 1.93
C ASP A 155 5.51 -12.27 0.83
N LEU A 156 5.73 -13.27 -0.03
CA LEU A 156 4.93 -13.53 -1.24
C LEU A 156 3.41 -13.35 -1.06
N GLY A 157 2.77 -12.57 -1.95
CA GLY A 157 1.33 -12.31 -1.92
C GLY A 157 0.87 -11.19 -0.98
N THR A 158 1.77 -10.59 -0.17
CA THR A 158 1.40 -9.44 0.69
C THR A 158 1.14 -8.17 -0.10
N VAL A 159 1.84 -7.94 -1.21
CA VAL A 159 1.62 -6.78 -2.10
C VAL A 159 0.20 -6.82 -2.68
N GLU A 160 -0.18 -7.95 -3.27
CA GLU A 160 -1.51 -8.18 -3.82
C GLU A 160 -2.59 -8.09 -2.75
N GLN A 161 -2.36 -8.70 -1.58
CA GLN A 161 -3.32 -8.66 -0.49
C GLN A 161 -3.52 -7.25 0.07
N ALA A 162 -2.43 -6.50 0.30
CA ALA A 162 -2.48 -5.12 0.77
C ALA A 162 -3.26 -4.24 -0.22
N THR A 163 -3.00 -4.42 -1.52
CA THR A 163 -3.71 -3.72 -2.60
C THR A 163 -5.19 -4.05 -2.61
N ALA A 164 -5.54 -5.33 -2.47
CA ALA A 164 -6.91 -5.80 -2.45
C ALA A 164 -7.69 -5.26 -1.22
N ILE A 165 -7.05 -5.22 -0.05
CA ILE A 165 -7.62 -4.63 1.16
C ILE A 165 -7.80 -3.12 0.97
N PHE A 166 -6.79 -2.42 0.45
CA PHE A 166 -6.85 -0.98 0.18
C PHE A 166 -8.06 -0.63 -0.69
N GLU A 167 -8.22 -1.32 -1.82
CA GLU A 167 -9.33 -1.09 -2.76
C GLU A 167 -10.69 -1.44 -2.14
N MET A 168 -10.84 -2.65 -1.61
CA MET A 168 -12.14 -3.18 -1.19
C MET A 168 -12.67 -2.58 0.13
N THR A 169 -11.83 -1.85 0.86
CA THR A 169 -12.22 -1.18 2.12
C THR A 169 -12.39 0.33 1.97
N GLY A 170 -12.05 0.88 0.79
CA GLY A 170 -11.99 2.33 0.57
C GLY A 170 -10.99 3.00 1.50
N ALA A 171 -9.81 2.39 1.67
CA ALA A 171 -8.74 2.91 2.51
C ALA A 171 -8.15 4.20 1.92
N LYS A 172 -7.47 4.99 2.77
CA LYS A 172 -6.95 6.31 2.40
C LYS A 172 -5.63 6.21 1.63
N SER A 173 -4.77 5.26 1.96
CA SER A 173 -3.47 5.12 1.30
C SER A 173 -2.95 3.68 1.32
N LEU A 174 -2.14 3.37 0.31
CA LEU A 174 -1.36 2.16 0.19
C LEU A 174 0.12 2.53 -0.02
N LEU A 175 1.01 1.88 0.74
CA LEU A 175 2.47 2.01 0.58
C LEU A 175 3.09 0.64 0.32
N LEU A 176 3.79 0.51 -0.80
CA LEU A 176 4.50 -0.69 -1.20
C LEU A 176 6.00 -0.36 -1.23
N ALA A 177 6.84 -1.16 -0.57
CA ALA A 177 8.28 -0.99 -0.70
C ALA A 177 8.74 -1.33 -2.13
N GLY A 178 9.82 -0.70 -2.59
CA GLY A 178 10.42 -0.99 -3.90
C GLY A 178 11.64 -1.89 -3.82
N ARG A 179 12.06 -2.30 -2.61
CA ARG A 179 13.23 -3.15 -2.37
C ARG A 179 12.83 -4.37 -1.56
N THR A 180 13.45 -5.50 -1.87
CA THR A 180 13.46 -6.62 -0.93
C THR A 180 14.36 -6.30 0.26
N ARG A 181 14.04 -6.84 1.45
CA ARG A 181 14.85 -6.58 2.65
C ARG A 181 16.36 -6.87 2.48
N PRO A 182 16.82 -7.92 1.76
CA PRO A 182 18.25 -8.16 1.55
C PRO A 182 18.77 -7.57 0.22
N ALA A 183 18.17 -6.50 -0.33
CA ALA A 183 18.67 -5.87 -1.54
C ALA A 183 20.13 -5.41 -1.40
N PHE A 184 20.52 -4.98 -0.20
CA PHE A 184 21.91 -4.80 0.21
C PHE A 184 22.22 -5.71 1.42
N HIS A 185 23.23 -6.56 1.33
CA HIS A 185 23.54 -7.58 2.34
C HIS A 185 24.24 -7.05 3.60
N GLU A 186 24.43 -5.74 3.73
CA GLU A 186 25.02 -5.15 4.93
C GLU A 186 24.03 -5.05 6.09
N PRO A 187 24.48 -5.32 7.33
CA PRO A 187 23.65 -5.18 8.51
C PRO A 187 23.32 -3.71 8.78
N SER A 188 22.08 -3.48 9.18
CA SER A 188 21.61 -2.22 9.73
C SER A 188 22.23 -1.99 11.11
N THR A 189 22.60 -0.74 11.39
CA THR A 189 22.96 -0.27 12.73
C THR A 189 21.74 -0.01 13.60
N CYS A 190 20.55 -0.02 13.02
CA CYS A 190 19.28 0.14 13.71
C CYS A 190 18.78 -1.22 14.25
N ILE A 191 18.33 -1.25 15.50
CA ILE A 191 17.68 -2.42 16.12
C ILE A 191 18.60 -3.64 16.04
N THR A 192 19.78 -3.50 16.64
CA THR A 192 20.79 -4.55 16.72
C THR A 192 20.27 -5.68 17.62
N THR A 193 19.89 -6.81 17.02
CA THR A 193 19.63 -8.04 17.78
C THR A 193 20.93 -8.85 17.88
N ALA A 194 21.16 -9.49 19.02
CA ALA A 194 22.42 -10.22 19.28
C ALA A 194 22.63 -11.45 18.38
N SER A 195 21.59 -11.92 17.66
CA SER A 195 21.65 -13.19 16.93
C SER A 195 21.52 -13.05 15.41
N LYS A 196 20.78 -12.05 14.90
CA LYS A 196 20.66 -11.76 13.45
C LYS A 196 20.35 -10.27 13.23
N PRO A 197 21.29 -9.47 12.72
CA PRO A 197 20.97 -8.08 12.38
C PRO A 197 19.96 -8.03 11.23
N TYR A 198 19.14 -6.99 11.23
CA TYR A 198 18.35 -6.62 10.05
C TYR A 198 19.26 -6.08 8.96
N TYR A 199 18.82 -6.10 7.71
CA TYR A 199 19.55 -5.50 6.60
C TYR A 199 19.32 -3.99 6.55
N ARG A 200 20.28 -3.23 6.01
CA ARG A 200 20.11 -1.78 5.79
C ARG A 200 18.90 -1.45 4.90
N THR A 201 18.61 -2.33 3.95
CA THR A 201 17.48 -2.22 3.02
C THR A 201 16.18 -2.85 3.55
N ASP A 202 16.10 -3.23 4.82
CA ASP A 202 14.86 -3.74 5.43
C ASP A 202 13.88 -2.59 5.69
N PRO A 203 12.77 -2.45 4.93
CA PRO A 203 11.90 -1.27 5.01
C PRO A 203 11.14 -1.16 6.34
N ALA A 204 10.99 -2.27 7.08
CA ALA A 204 10.31 -2.30 8.37
C ALA A 204 11.26 -2.03 9.55
N HIS A 205 12.57 -2.17 9.36
CA HIS A 205 13.57 -2.15 10.44
C HIS A 205 14.68 -1.11 10.24
N SER A 206 14.63 -0.31 9.16
CA SER A 206 15.62 0.70 8.84
C SER A 206 14.97 2.07 8.65
N PRO A 207 15.33 3.10 9.45
CA PRO A 207 14.78 4.45 9.31
C PRO A 207 15.46 5.25 8.19
N THR A 208 16.51 4.69 7.58
CA THR A 208 17.16 5.29 6.41
C THR A 208 16.46 4.90 5.12
N GLU A 209 15.59 3.88 5.12
CA GLU A 209 14.85 3.52 3.92
C GLU A 209 13.71 4.54 3.66
N PRO A 210 13.51 4.98 2.40
CA PRO A 210 12.44 5.94 2.03
C PRO A 210 11.02 5.46 2.35
N PHE A 211 10.84 4.14 2.52
CA PHE A 211 9.60 3.58 3.03
C PHE A 211 9.25 4.13 4.42
N PHE A 212 10.23 4.29 5.32
CA PHE A 212 10.01 4.89 6.62
C PHE A 212 9.65 6.38 6.51
N ASP A 213 10.28 7.11 5.59
CA ASP A 213 9.95 8.52 5.32
C ASP A 213 8.50 8.69 4.84
N ALA A 214 8.06 7.84 3.91
CA ALA A 214 6.68 7.84 3.45
C ALA A 214 5.71 7.45 4.58
N PHE A 215 6.04 6.43 5.37
CA PHE A 215 5.20 5.98 6.47
C PHE A 215 5.02 7.07 7.54
N VAL A 216 6.09 7.80 7.89
CA VAL A 216 6.05 8.97 8.79
C VAL A 216 5.19 10.09 8.19
N ALA A 217 5.41 10.44 6.92
CA ALA A 217 4.65 11.49 6.25
C ALA A 217 3.13 11.19 6.22
N ILE A 218 2.76 9.92 6.01
CA ILE A 218 1.36 9.47 6.05
C ILE A 218 0.79 9.58 7.46
N TYR A 219 1.54 9.16 8.48
CA TYR A 219 1.10 9.27 9.87
C TYR A 219 0.90 10.71 10.29
N GLU A 220 1.90 11.57 10.09
CA GLU A 220 1.83 12.98 10.48
C GLU A 220 0.70 13.72 9.77
N TRP A 221 0.51 13.46 8.47
CA TRP A 221 -0.64 13.98 7.74
C TRP A 221 -1.95 13.51 8.37
N GLN A 222 -2.11 12.21 8.64
CA GLN A 222 -3.34 11.68 9.25
C GLN A 222 -3.62 12.35 10.62
N GLN A 223 -2.59 12.55 11.44
CA GLN A 223 -2.73 13.22 12.72
C GLN A 223 -3.14 14.70 12.58
N GLN A 224 -2.64 15.39 11.57
CA GLN A 224 -3.03 16.78 11.27
C GLN A 224 -4.45 16.90 10.70
N TYR A 225 -4.93 15.90 9.97
CA TYR A 225 -6.19 15.92 9.21
C TYR A 225 -7.29 15.03 9.80
N GLY A 226 -7.44 15.06 11.14
CA GLY A 226 -8.54 14.40 11.85
C GLY A 226 -8.12 13.31 12.83
N GLY A 227 -6.82 13.03 12.95
CA GLY A 227 -6.31 12.02 13.87
C GLY A 227 -6.56 10.60 13.40
N CYS A 228 -6.36 9.64 14.30
CA CYS A 228 -6.65 8.24 14.05
C CYS A 228 -7.68 7.69 15.06
N PRO A 229 -8.99 7.98 14.88
CA PRO A 229 -10.03 7.43 15.74
C PRO A 229 -10.01 5.89 15.69
N SER A 230 -9.98 5.25 16.86
CA SER A 230 -9.97 3.78 16.98
C SER A 230 -11.05 3.12 16.12
N SER A 231 -12.25 3.69 16.04
CA SER A 231 -13.35 3.08 15.30
C SER A 231 -13.21 3.11 13.79
N SER A 232 -12.40 3.99 13.19
CA SER A 232 -12.37 4.19 11.71
C SER A 232 -10.98 4.35 11.10
N CYS A 233 -9.92 4.28 11.91
CA CYS A 233 -8.54 4.43 11.48
C CYS A 233 -7.61 3.35 12.04
N ALA A 234 -6.65 2.93 11.21
CA ALA A 234 -5.49 2.14 11.60
C ALA A 234 -4.39 2.20 10.53
N PHE A 235 -3.17 1.90 10.95
CA PHE A 235 -2.01 1.68 10.11
C PHE A 235 -1.72 0.18 10.09
N ILE A 236 -2.23 -0.48 9.06
CA ILE A 236 -2.13 -1.93 8.89
C ILE A 236 -0.89 -2.24 8.04
N GLN A 237 0.03 -3.01 8.58
CA GLN A 237 1.22 -3.46 7.86
C GLN A 237 1.20 -4.97 7.70
N MET A 238 1.16 -5.40 6.44
CA MET A 238 1.01 -6.79 6.02
C MET A 238 2.38 -7.46 5.89
N HIS A 239 2.59 -8.53 6.66
CA HIS A 239 3.77 -9.38 6.59
C HIS A 239 3.38 -10.84 6.31
N GLY A 240 4.37 -11.63 5.93
CA GLY A 240 4.26 -13.05 5.69
C GLY A 240 5.30 -13.82 6.48
N LYS A 241 4.90 -14.95 7.09
CA LYS A 241 5.82 -15.82 7.81
C LYS A 241 6.10 -17.11 7.05
N GLY A 242 7.30 -17.64 7.25
CA GLY A 242 7.67 -18.98 6.76
C GLY A 242 6.86 -20.08 7.45
N SER A 243 6.64 -21.21 6.78
CA SER A 243 5.76 -22.29 7.26
C SER A 243 6.13 -22.85 8.64
N LYS A 244 7.42 -22.84 9.01
CA LYS A 244 7.91 -23.29 10.31
C LYS A 244 7.90 -22.21 11.39
N THR A 245 7.71 -20.94 11.02
CA THR A 245 7.73 -19.82 11.97
C THR A 245 6.32 -19.56 12.46
N CYS A 246 6.12 -19.61 13.78
CA CYS A 246 4.80 -19.53 14.43
C CYS A 246 3.79 -20.46 13.74
N ALA A 247 4.16 -21.74 13.59
CA ALA A 247 3.44 -22.68 12.72
C ALA A 247 1.97 -22.92 13.12
N ASN A 248 1.62 -22.65 14.38
CA ASN A 248 0.26 -22.83 14.90
C ASN A 248 -0.66 -21.65 14.57
N ASP A 249 -0.13 -20.50 14.16
CA ASP A 249 -0.91 -19.32 13.86
C ASP A 249 -1.13 -19.22 12.34
N GLN A 250 -2.38 -19.17 11.87
CA GLN A 250 -2.67 -18.76 10.50
C GLN A 250 -2.42 -17.26 10.34
N VAL A 251 -2.83 -16.50 11.35
CA VAL A 251 -2.66 -15.05 11.46
C VAL A 251 -2.18 -14.73 12.88
N PHE A 252 -1.10 -13.96 12.99
CA PHE A 252 -0.62 -13.41 14.24
C PHE A 252 -0.63 -11.89 14.17
N LEU A 253 -1.40 -11.25 15.05
CA LEU A 253 -1.58 -9.81 15.10
C LEU A 253 -0.74 -9.23 16.24
N SER A 254 -0.13 -8.06 16.04
CA SER A 254 0.56 -7.33 17.10
C SER A 254 0.45 -5.81 16.88
N THR A 255 0.62 -5.03 17.94
CA THR A 255 0.74 -3.57 17.87
C THR A 255 2.17 -3.07 18.13
N GLY A 256 3.17 -3.96 18.02
CA GLY A 256 4.57 -3.64 18.34
C GLY A 256 4.94 -3.94 19.79
N LEU A 257 3.98 -4.38 20.60
CA LEU A 257 4.23 -4.89 21.96
C LEU A 257 4.43 -6.40 21.95
N LYS A 258 5.36 -6.87 22.79
CA LYS A 258 5.46 -8.30 23.17
C LYS A 258 4.28 -8.71 24.05
N ASP A 259 4.24 -9.96 24.51
CA ASP A 259 3.26 -10.43 25.48
C ASP A 259 3.16 -9.46 26.67
N ASN A 260 1.96 -8.90 26.86
CA ASN A 260 1.70 -7.78 27.76
C ASN A 260 0.21 -7.71 28.11
N PRO A 261 -0.16 -7.32 29.37
CA PRO A 261 -1.55 -7.12 29.78
C PRO A 261 -2.37 -6.14 28.92
N TRP A 262 -1.72 -5.28 28.11
CA TRP A 262 -2.41 -4.43 27.14
C TRP A 262 -3.35 -5.23 26.21
N TYR A 263 -2.93 -6.43 25.78
CA TYR A 263 -3.74 -7.29 24.91
C TYR A 263 -4.94 -7.94 25.61
N THR A 264 -4.88 -8.13 26.93
CA THR A 264 -5.99 -8.70 27.72
C THR A 264 -6.83 -7.65 28.43
N SER A 265 -6.48 -6.37 28.30
CA SER A 265 -7.27 -5.27 28.88
C SER A 265 -8.69 -5.23 28.29
N PRO A 266 -9.70 -4.71 29.02
CA PRO A 266 -11.07 -4.62 28.52
C PRO A 266 -11.26 -3.50 27.48
N ALA A 267 -10.23 -2.72 27.18
CA ALA A 267 -10.32 -1.62 26.22
C ALA A 267 -10.55 -2.14 24.80
N ASP A 268 -11.49 -1.48 24.10
CA ASP A 268 -11.91 -1.83 22.74
C ASP A 268 -10.93 -1.27 21.70
N TYR A 269 -9.78 -1.94 21.57
CA TYR A 269 -8.75 -1.58 20.60
C TYR A 269 -9.03 -2.20 19.22
N PRO A 270 -8.65 -1.52 18.12
CA PRO A 270 -8.92 -1.99 16.76
C PRO A 270 -8.39 -3.39 16.47
N ILE A 271 -7.21 -3.72 16.98
CA ILE A 271 -6.59 -5.05 16.79
C ILE A 271 -7.41 -6.19 17.41
N LYS A 272 -8.12 -5.94 18.53
CA LYS A 272 -8.99 -6.92 19.19
C LYS A 272 -10.28 -7.12 18.41
N ARG A 273 -10.87 -6.03 17.91
CA ARG A 273 -12.00 -6.10 16.97
C ARG A 273 -11.61 -6.84 15.69
N LEU A 274 -10.42 -6.56 15.15
CA LEU A 274 -9.91 -7.23 13.95
C LEU A 274 -9.75 -8.72 14.17
N LYS A 275 -9.11 -9.14 15.28
CA LYS A 275 -9.02 -10.55 15.67
C LYS A 275 -10.40 -11.22 15.64
N LYS A 276 -11.36 -10.66 16.39
CA LYS A 276 -12.72 -11.21 16.48
C LYS A 276 -13.39 -11.33 15.10
N ASN A 277 -13.32 -10.28 14.30
CA ASN A 277 -13.93 -10.27 12.96
C ASN A 277 -13.25 -11.26 12.00
N LEU A 278 -11.94 -11.46 12.12
CA LEU A 278 -11.23 -12.49 11.37
C LEU A 278 -11.66 -13.89 11.81
N GLU A 279 -11.83 -14.14 13.12
CA GLU A 279 -12.27 -15.45 13.64
C GLU A 279 -13.68 -15.81 13.14
N GLU A 280 -14.57 -14.81 13.05
CA GLU A 280 -15.91 -15.00 12.50
C GLU A 280 -15.90 -15.31 11.00
N VAL A 281 -15.03 -14.64 10.24
CA VAL A 281 -14.96 -14.78 8.78
C VAL A 281 -14.19 -16.03 8.37
N PHE A 282 -13.14 -16.40 9.11
CA PHE A 282 -12.25 -17.52 8.85
C PHE A 282 -12.44 -18.63 9.88
N GLN A 283 -13.59 -19.30 9.80
CA GLN A 283 -13.91 -20.41 10.71
C GLN A 283 -12.84 -21.51 10.64
N GLY A 284 -12.30 -21.86 11.80
CA GLY A 284 -11.25 -22.88 11.95
C GLY A 284 -9.82 -22.37 11.77
N TRP A 285 -9.59 -21.09 11.52
CA TRP A 285 -8.25 -20.51 11.55
C TRP A 285 -7.86 -20.11 12.97
N THR A 286 -6.57 -20.28 13.28
CA THR A 286 -5.96 -19.75 14.51
C THR A 286 -5.51 -18.32 14.26
N ILE A 287 -6.19 -17.37 14.88
CA ILE A 287 -5.87 -15.95 14.82
C ILE A 287 -5.53 -15.50 16.23
N SER A 288 -4.28 -15.07 16.43
CA SER A 288 -3.72 -14.89 17.76
C SER A 288 -3.19 -13.47 17.98
N LEU A 289 -3.25 -13.01 19.23
CA LEU A 289 -2.46 -11.89 19.75
C LEU A 289 -1.24 -12.42 20.53
N PRO A 290 -0.31 -11.56 20.96
CA PRO A 290 0.83 -11.98 21.78
C PRO A 290 0.43 -12.59 23.13
N SER A 291 -0.80 -12.32 23.62
CA SER A 291 -1.36 -12.96 24.82
C SER A 291 -1.81 -14.41 24.58
N ASP A 292 -2.07 -14.79 23.33
CA ASP A 292 -2.74 -16.04 22.97
C ASP A 292 -1.75 -17.07 22.40
N SER A 293 -0.58 -16.60 21.93
CA SER A 293 0.41 -17.42 21.23
C SER A 293 1.84 -17.16 21.73
N LYS A 294 2.72 -18.15 21.57
CA LYS A 294 4.16 -18.03 21.81
C LYS A 294 4.93 -17.47 20.60
N CYS A 295 4.22 -17.03 19.55
CA CYS A 295 4.83 -16.38 18.41
C CYS A 295 5.59 -15.11 18.81
N THR A 296 6.83 -14.97 18.34
CA THR A 296 7.72 -13.85 18.70
C THR A 296 7.72 -12.72 17.69
N LEU A 297 7.04 -12.88 16.55
CA LEU A 297 6.96 -11.91 15.44
C LEU A 297 6.03 -10.73 15.77
N THR A 298 6.37 -10.03 16.86
CA THR A 298 5.56 -9.01 17.51
C THR A 298 5.76 -7.61 16.92
N ALA A 299 6.60 -7.46 15.90
CA ALA A 299 7.01 -6.14 15.38
C ALA A 299 7.56 -5.17 16.44
N SER A 300 8.09 -5.66 17.56
CA SER A 300 8.73 -4.80 18.57
C SER A 300 10.00 -4.10 18.07
N GLY A 301 10.57 -4.59 16.96
CA GLY A 301 11.63 -3.95 16.20
C GLY A 301 11.16 -3.14 14.99
N ASN A 302 9.86 -2.90 14.81
CA ASN A 302 9.41 -2.16 13.64
C ASN A 302 9.57 -0.65 13.85
N VAL A 303 10.36 0.03 13.01
CA VAL A 303 10.64 1.47 13.19
C VAL A 303 9.39 2.33 12.97
N GLY A 304 8.54 1.97 12.00
CA GLY A 304 7.26 2.64 11.75
C GLY A 304 6.26 2.41 12.90
N GLY A 305 6.18 1.17 13.39
CA GLY A 305 5.36 0.84 14.55
C GLY A 305 5.79 1.56 15.83
N ARG A 306 7.10 1.69 16.08
CA ARG A 306 7.64 2.49 17.18
C ARG A 306 7.25 3.96 17.05
N PHE A 307 7.38 4.53 15.85
CA PHE A 307 7.01 5.93 15.59
C PHE A 307 5.52 6.21 15.85
N ILE A 308 4.61 5.37 15.32
CA ILE A 308 3.17 5.49 15.59
C ILE A 308 2.87 5.39 17.08
N ASN A 309 3.57 4.49 17.78
CA ASN A 309 3.49 4.38 19.22
C ASN A 309 4.37 5.41 19.95
N GLN A 310 4.45 6.63 19.41
CA GLN A 310 4.99 7.82 20.06
C GLN A 310 6.47 7.77 20.44
N VAL A 311 7.25 6.81 19.91
CA VAL A 311 8.71 6.85 20.03
C VAL A 311 9.23 7.93 19.09
N PRO A 312 10.00 8.93 19.58
CA PRO A 312 10.53 9.99 18.71
C PRO A 312 11.35 9.41 17.56
N ARG A 313 11.26 10.04 16.39
CA ARG A 313 11.96 9.60 15.15
C ARG A 313 13.45 9.31 15.38
N SER A 314 14.15 10.14 16.16
CA SER A 314 15.57 9.96 16.47
C SER A 314 15.90 8.76 17.38
N HIS A 315 14.89 8.15 18.01
CA HIS A 315 15.02 7.06 18.99
C HIS A 315 14.38 5.75 18.53
N VAL A 316 13.76 5.70 17.34
CA VAL A 316 13.09 4.48 16.85
C VAL A 316 14.04 3.28 16.73
N CYS A 317 15.36 3.49 16.64
CA CYS A 317 16.34 2.41 16.63
C CYS A 317 16.65 1.83 18.02
N SER A 318 16.69 2.67 19.04
CA SER A 318 17.20 2.31 20.36
C SER A 318 16.10 2.05 21.39
N THR A 319 14.94 2.68 21.22
CA THR A 319 13.91 2.71 22.26
C THR A 319 12.73 1.83 21.85
N PRO A 320 12.45 0.74 22.60
CA PRO A 320 11.23 -0.03 22.38
C PRO A 320 10.00 0.77 22.85
N THR A 321 8.85 0.47 22.24
CA THR A 321 7.56 0.99 22.68
C THR A 321 7.17 0.45 24.06
N THR A 322 6.56 1.32 24.89
CA THR A 322 5.95 0.94 26.17
C THR A 322 4.42 0.96 26.10
N PRO A 323 3.70 0.14 26.91
CA PRO A 323 2.25 0.00 26.79
C PRO A 323 1.43 1.29 26.93
N ASP A 324 1.90 2.25 27.72
CA ASP A 324 1.26 3.57 27.94
C ASP A 324 1.27 4.46 26.68
N GLN A 325 2.15 4.18 25.72
CA GLN A 325 2.25 4.91 24.46
C GLN A 325 1.32 4.34 23.37
N VAL A 326 0.79 3.13 23.58
CA VAL A 326 0.08 2.36 22.55
C VAL A 326 -1.41 2.62 22.58
N LYS A 327 -1.88 3.30 21.54
CA LYS A 327 -3.31 3.59 21.29
C LYS A 327 -4.01 2.54 20.43
N GLY A 328 -3.25 1.56 19.89
CA GLY A 328 -3.74 0.54 18.97
C GLY A 328 -3.87 1.01 17.51
N GLU A 329 -3.26 2.15 17.17
CA GLU A 329 -3.25 2.71 15.80
C GLU A 329 -2.41 1.85 14.85
N PHE A 330 -1.29 1.27 15.31
CA PHE A 330 -0.47 0.36 14.51
C PHE A 330 -0.93 -1.10 14.66
N ILE A 331 -1.19 -1.76 13.53
CA ILE A 331 -1.54 -3.17 13.44
C ILE A 331 -0.54 -3.86 12.50
N HIS A 332 0.32 -4.68 13.09
CA HIS A 332 1.19 -5.60 12.39
C HIS A 332 0.51 -6.96 12.22
N ILE A 333 0.58 -7.54 11.02
CA ILE A 333 -0.06 -8.81 10.70
C ILE A 333 0.96 -9.78 10.08
N GLU A 334 1.25 -10.86 10.78
CA GLU A 334 2.09 -11.97 10.31
C GLU A 334 1.23 -13.14 9.86
N GLN A 335 1.48 -13.65 8.65
CA GLN A 335 0.51 -14.53 8.00
C GLN A 335 1.11 -15.77 7.36
N ALA A 336 0.46 -16.90 7.59
CA ALA A 336 0.70 -18.11 6.83
C ALA A 336 0.36 -17.91 5.33
N ILE A 337 0.85 -18.80 4.47
CA ILE A 337 0.71 -18.63 3.01
C ILE A 337 -0.75 -18.69 2.57
N GLU A 338 -1.56 -19.54 3.19
CA GLU A 338 -3.00 -19.69 2.93
C GLU A 338 -3.78 -18.40 3.18
N SER A 339 -3.33 -17.57 4.14
CA SER A 339 -3.95 -16.28 4.46
C SER A 339 -3.68 -15.19 3.42
N ARG A 340 -2.64 -15.37 2.59
CA ARG A 340 -2.21 -14.40 1.58
C ARG A 340 -2.68 -14.72 0.16
N ARG A 341 -3.46 -15.79 -0.02
CA ARG A 341 -3.94 -16.22 -1.33
C ARG A 341 -5.12 -15.35 -1.81
N SER A 342 -5.21 -15.16 -3.12
CA SER A 342 -6.24 -14.30 -3.73
C SER A 342 -7.68 -14.75 -3.45
N ASN A 343 -7.91 -16.04 -3.21
CA ASN A 343 -9.24 -16.56 -2.90
C ASN A 343 -9.79 -16.13 -1.52
N VAL A 344 -8.96 -15.52 -0.66
CA VAL A 344 -9.36 -15.02 0.67
C VAL A 344 -9.35 -13.50 0.80
N TYR A 345 -9.07 -12.74 -0.26
CA TYR A 345 -8.98 -11.27 -0.17
C TYR A 345 -10.33 -10.61 0.17
N ARG A 346 -11.44 -11.16 -0.33
CA ARG A 346 -12.78 -10.65 -0.01
C ARG A 346 -13.10 -10.82 1.48
N GLN A 347 -12.72 -11.96 2.05
CA GLN A 347 -12.87 -12.28 3.46
C GLN A 347 -12.03 -11.34 4.33
N TRP A 348 -10.78 -11.08 3.95
CA TRP A 348 -9.94 -10.07 4.59
C TRP A 348 -10.58 -8.69 4.56
N ALA A 349 -11.00 -8.22 3.39
CA ALA A 349 -11.68 -6.93 3.25
C ALA A 349 -12.97 -6.88 4.08
N GLN A 350 -13.74 -7.96 4.16
CA GLN A 350 -14.92 -8.05 5.01
C GLN A 350 -14.59 -7.90 6.49
N ALA A 351 -13.57 -8.60 6.99
CA ALA A 351 -13.14 -8.47 8.38
C ALA A 351 -12.67 -7.05 8.72
N VAL A 352 -11.90 -6.41 7.81
CA VAL A 352 -11.47 -5.02 7.96
C VAL A 352 -12.68 -4.07 7.96
N LYS A 353 -13.63 -4.23 7.03
CA LYS A 353 -14.84 -3.39 6.98
C LYS A 353 -15.76 -3.52 8.20
N ARG A 354 -15.77 -4.68 8.86
CA ARG A 354 -16.48 -4.90 10.14
C ARG A 354 -15.73 -4.34 11.34
N THR A 355 -14.42 -4.19 11.23
CA THR A 355 -13.56 -3.68 12.31
C THR A 355 -13.59 -2.16 12.37
N PHE A 356 -13.66 -1.54 11.19
CA PHE A 356 -13.57 -0.10 11.04
C PHE A 356 -14.84 0.46 10.40
N GLU A 357 -15.46 1.39 11.10
CA GLU A 357 -16.64 2.14 10.68
C GLU A 357 -16.36 2.93 9.41
N THR A 358 -17.41 3.12 8.61
CA THR A 358 -17.33 3.93 7.39
C THR A 358 -17.52 5.40 7.74
N THR A 359 -16.64 6.26 7.25
CA THR A 359 -16.69 7.71 7.38
C THR A 359 -16.78 8.36 6.01
N CYS A 360 -17.96 8.81 5.62
CA CYS A 360 -18.18 9.38 4.30
C CYS A 360 -17.93 10.88 4.26
N ALA A 361 -17.43 11.35 3.11
CA ALA A 361 -17.33 12.76 2.79
C ALA A 361 -18.72 13.41 2.72
N ARG A 362 -18.76 14.74 2.71
CA ARG A 362 -19.99 15.49 2.47
C ARG A 362 -20.63 15.03 1.15
N ASP A 363 -21.94 14.88 1.14
CA ASP A 363 -22.76 14.47 -0.02
C ASP A 363 -22.57 13.02 -0.49
N MET A 364 -21.76 12.23 0.23
CA MET A 364 -21.67 10.78 0.10
C MET A 364 -22.46 10.10 1.21
N ASP A 365 -22.84 8.84 1.01
CA ASP A 365 -23.55 8.01 1.99
C ASP A 365 -23.06 6.57 1.98
N LEU A 366 -23.34 5.84 3.06
CA LEU A 366 -22.97 4.44 3.23
C LEU A 366 -23.82 3.55 2.32
N HIS A 367 -23.16 2.85 1.41
CA HIS A 367 -23.82 1.78 0.65
C HIS A 367 -24.14 0.59 1.57
N PRO A 368 -25.41 0.13 1.63
CA PRO A 368 -25.86 -0.87 2.62
C PRO A 368 -25.19 -2.25 2.45
N THR A 369 -24.87 -2.64 1.20
CA THR A 369 -24.21 -3.93 0.91
C THR A 369 -22.68 -3.86 0.96
N THR A 370 -22.07 -2.91 0.24
CA THR A 370 -20.61 -2.87 0.06
C THR A 370 -19.88 -2.27 1.27
N LEU A 371 -20.59 -1.47 2.09
CA LEU A 371 -20.05 -0.71 3.20
C LEU A 371 -18.95 0.28 2.78
N LEU A 372 -19.10 0.83 1.57
CA LEU A 372 -18.27 1.89 1.01
C LEU A 372 -19.10 3.17 0.89
N CYS A 373 -18.42 4.30 0.83
CA CYS A 373 -19.03 5.57 0.50
C CYS A 373 -19.35 5.64 -0.99
N VAL A 374 -20.59 5.98 -1.30
CA VAL A 374 -21.11 6.18 -2.66
C VAL A 374 -21.92 7.47 -2.70
N GLU A 375 -22.24 7.96 -3.90
CA GLU A 375 -23.13 9.12 -4.06
C GLU A 375 -24.49 8.80 -3.39
N ARG A 376 -25.14 9.83 -2.81
CA ARG A 376 -26.33 9.62 -1.97
C ARG A 376 -27.47 8.94 -2.72
N ASP A 377 -27.69 9.30 -3.97
CA ASP A 377 -28.68 8.67 -4.87
C ASP A 377 -28.39 7.18 -5.07
N VAL A 378 -27.12 6.81 -5.28
CA VAL A 378 -26.70 5.40 -5.38
C VAL A 378 -26.98 4.63 -4.08
N ALA A 379 -26.73 5.24 -2.92
CA ALA A 379 -27.04 4.62 -1.63
C ALA A 379 -28.55 4.48 -1.40
N GLU A 380 -29.35 5.47 -1.78
CA GLU A 380 -30.82 5.45 -1.70
C GLU A 380 -31.41 4.35 -2.59
N ASP A 381 -30.96 4.25 -3.84
CA ASP A 381 -31.38 3.21 -4.78
C ASP A 381 -31.05 1.81 -4.25
N ALA A 382 -29.86 1.62 -3.70
CA ALA A 382 -29.44 0.34 -3.11
C ALA A 382 -30.30 -0.05 -1.89
N ARG A 383 -30.76 0.92 -1.09
CA ARG A 383 -31.68 0.68 0.03
C ARG A 383 -33.09 0.35 -0.42
N ALA A 384 -33.55 0.95 -1.52
CA ALA A 384 -34.88 0.69 -2.07
C ALA A 384 -34.99 -0.72 -2.68
N TRP A 385 -33.88 -1.26 -3.21
CA TRP A 385 -33.87 -2.54 -3.94
C TRP A 385 -32.83 -3.55 -3.42
N PRO A 386 -32.88 -3.97 -2.14
CA PRO A 386 -31.84 -4.78 -1.52
C PRO A 386 -31.69 -6.20 -2.12
N TRP A 387 -32.66 -6.65 -2.91
CA TRP A 387 -32.70 -8.00 -3.51
C TRP A 387 -32.13 -8.06 -4.94
N VAL A 388 -32.00 -6.93 -5.63
CA VAL A 388 -31.59 -6.89 -7.05
C VAL A 388 -30.09 -7.19 -7.21
N GLU A 389 -29.25 -6.82 -6.24
CA GLU A 389 -27.82 -7.17 -6.24
C GLU A 389 -27.57 -8.68 -6.01
N LYS A 390 -28.37 -9.34 -5.16
CA LYS A 390 -28.19 -10.77 -4.88
C LYS A 390 -28.50 -11.67 -6.10
N LEU A 391 -29.33 -11.20 -7.02
CA LEU A 391 -29.79 -11.99 -8.17
C LEU A 391 -28.98 -11.76 -9.44
N THR A 392 -28.23 -10.66 -9.57
CA THR A 392 -27.80 -10.19 -10.90
C THR A 392 -26.32 -10.33 -11.24
N GLY A 393 -25.41 -10.62 -10.30
CA GLY A 393 -23.99 -10.90 -10.64
C GLY A 393 -23.40 -9.97 -11.72
N GLY A 394 -23.75 -8.67 -11.68
CA GLY A 394 -23.28 -7.66 -12.63
C GLY A 394 -23.93 -7.60 -14.03
N ARG A 395 -25.13 -8.15 -14.29
CA ARG A 395 -25.66 -8.23 -15.67
C ARG A 395 -27.01 -7.57 -15.98
N LEU A 396 -27.50 -6.61 -15.20
CA LEU A 396 -28.82 -6.00 -15.47
C LEU A 396 -28.91 -4.47 -15.47
N GLN A 397 -27.85 -3.75 -15.83
CA GLN A 397 -27.96 -2.29 -16.06
C GLN A 397 -28.71 -1.91 -17.36
N ARG A 398 -29.14 -2.87 -18.18
CA ARG A 398 -29.74 -2.59 -19.51
C ARG A 398 -31.26 -2.70 -19.62
N ILE A 399 -31.97 -3.15 -18.59
CA ILE A 399 -33.43 -3.41 -18.71
C ILE A 399 -34.28 -2.24 -18.20
N ILE A 400 -33.81 -1.45 -17.23
CA ILE A 400 -34.65 -0.42 -16.59
C ILE A 400 -34.81 0.84 -17.47
N GLN A 401 -33.90 1.14 -18.39
CA GLN A 401 -34.09 2.25 -19.35
C GLN A 401 -35.13 1.96 -20.46
N GLY A 402 -35.63 0.73 -20.57
CA GLY A 402 -36.63 0.34 -21.57
C GLY A 402 -38.10 0.46 -21.14
N HIS A 403 -38.40 0.87 -19.90
CA HIS A 403 -39.78 0.89 -19.38
C HIS A 403 -40.30 2.27 -18.97
N LEU A 404 -39.57 3.35 -19.31
CA LEU A 404 -40.06 4.73 -19.17
C LEU A 404 -40.35 5.40 -20.54
N ARG A 405 -40.48 4.59 -21.59
CA ARG A 405 -41.00 5.01 -22.91
C ARG A 405 -42.01 3.98 -23.42
N SER A 406 -43.16 3.90 -22.76
CA SER A 406 -44.40 3.35 -23.32
C SER A 406 -45.59 3.94 -22.59
#